data_AF-A0A933QZR3-F1
#
_entry.id   AF-A0A933QZR3-F1
#
_cell.length_a   1.000
_cell.length_b   1.000
_cell.length_c   1.000
_cell.angle_alpha   90.00
_cell.angle_beta   90.00
_cell.angle_gamma   90.00
#
_symmetry.space_group_name_H-M   'P 1'
#
loop_
_entity.id
_entity.type
_entity.pdbx_description
1 polymer ?
#
loop_
_entity_poly.entity_id
_entity_poly.type
_entity_poly.pdbx_seq_one_letter_code
_entity_poly.pdbx_strand_id
1 'polypeptide(L)'
;MPMTKPRIEIEYCCQCGFLLRSTWMAQELLTTFMDDLGGVTLIPGTGGIFEVRLADGAMIWSRKQEGRYPDPKELKQRVRDLIAPEKDLGHSDQT
;
A
#
# COMPACT_ATOMS: atom_id res chain seq x y z
N MET A 1 -3.71 0.04 26.65
CA MET A 1 -2.65 0.59 25.78
C MET A 1 -3.23 0.65 24.38
N PRO A 2 -3.25 1.79 23.68
CA PRO A 2 -3.79 1.79 22.32
C PRO A 2 -2.90 0.90 21.47
N MET A 3 -3.47 -0.16 20.89
CA MET A 3 -2.78 -1.00 19.92
C MET A 3 -2.33 -0.09 18.77
N THR A 4 -1.03 -0.02 18.53
CA THR A 4 -0.48 0.82 17.46
C THR A 4 -0.93 0.24 16.13
N LYS A 5 -1.91 0.88 15.50
CA LYS A 5 -2.39 0.45 14.19
C LYS A 5 -1.26 0.55 13.16
N PRO A 6 -1.08 -0.46 12.29
CA PRO A 6 -0.03 -0.46 11.26
C PRO A 6 -0.18 0.75 10.33
N ARG A 7 0.95 1.29 9.87
CA ARG A 7 1.01 2.40 8.92
C ARG A 7 1.67 1.93 7.64
N ILE A 8 1.17 2.41 6.52
CA ILE A 8 1.75 2.14 5.20
C ILE A 8 2.53 3.36 4.74
N GLU A 9 3.67 3.13 4.10
CA GLU A 9 4.47 4.13 3.41
C GLU A 9 4.48 3.80 1.91
N ILE A 10 4.16 4.80 1.08
CA ILE A 10 4.24 4.70 -0.37
C ILE A 10 5.32 5.68 -0.82
N GLU A 11 6.47 5.16 -1.22
CA GLU A 11 7.56 5.95 -1.78
C GLU A 11 7.43 6.02 -3.29
N TYR A 12 7.37 7.23 -3.86
CA TYR A 12 7.06 7.42 -5.27
C TYR A 12 7.95 8.48 -5.93
N CYS A 13 8.32 8.23 -7.19
CA CYS A 13 9.06 9.19 -8.00
C CYS A 13 8.21 10.45 -8.28
N CYS A 14 8.63 11.59 -7.73
CA CYS A 14 7.95 12.88 -7.93
C CYS A 14 8.10 13.42 -9.37
N GLN A 15 9.18 13.07 -10.06
CA GLN A 15 9.48 13.50 -11.43
C GLN A 15 8.75 12.69 -12.50
N CYS A 16 8.19 11.53 -12.13
CA CYS A 16 7.64 10.56 -13.07
C CYS A 16 6.12 10.63 -13.21
N GLY A 17 5.47 11.62 -12.57
CA GLY A 17 4.01 11.76 -12.56
C GLY A 17 3.28 10.72 -11.71
N PHE A 18 3.97 10.06 -10.78
CA PHE A 18 3.38 8.95 -10.00
C PHE A 18 2.56 9.39 -8.80
N LEU A 19 2.51 10.70 -8.49
CA LEU A 19 1.71 11.23 -7.37
C LEU A 19 0.25 10.78 -7.47
N LEU A 20 -0.39 10.95 -8.63
CA LEU A 20 -1.81 10.62 -8.79
C LEU A 20 -2.10 9.15 -8.52
N ARG A 21 -1.26 8.24 -9.04
CA ARG A 21 -1.38 6.80 -8.77
C ARG A 21 -1.14 6.48 -7.30
N SER A 22 -0.14 7.11 -6.68
CA SER A 22 0.20 6.89 -5.27
C SER A 22 -0.95 7.33 -4.35
N THR A 23 -1.54 8.48 -4.63
CA THR A 23 -2.69 9.00 -3.89
C THR A 23 -3.93 8.11 -4.07
N TRP A 24 -4.20 7.65 -5.30
CA TRP A 24 -5.31 6.73 -5.53
C TRP A 24 -5.13 5.40 -4.78
N MET A 25 -3.93 4.83 -4.78
CA MET A 25 -3.64 3.64 -4.00
C MET A 25 -3.78 3.88 -2.49
N ALA A 26 -3.35 5.03 -1.99
CA ALA A 26 -3.58 5.39 -0.60
C ALA A 26 -5.08 5.46 -0.26
N GLN A 27 -5.91 6.03 -1.16
CA GLN A 27 -7.36 6.07 -0.99
C GLN A 27 -7.98 4.67 -0.95
N GLU A 28 -7.58 3.78 -1.86
CA GLU A 28 -8.05 2.39 -1.89
C GLU A 28 -7.73 1.65 -0.57
N LEU A 29 -6.51 1.82 -0.06
CA LEU A 29 -6.08 1.19 1.19
C LEU A 29 -6.85 1.75 2.40
N LEU A 30 -6.95 3.08 2.51
CA LEU A 30 -7.67 3.73 3.61
C LEU A 30 -9.17 3.42 3.60
N THR A 31 -9.77 3.27 2.42
CA THR A 31 -11.19 2.90 2.29
C THR A 31 -11.41 1.44 2.69
N THR A 32 -10.49 0.54 2.33
CA THR A 32 -10.61 -0.91 2.61
C THR A 32 -10.27 -1.27 4.05
N PHE A 33 -9.28 -0.60 4.64
CA PHE A 33 -8.73 -0.90 5.96
C PHE A 33 -8.95 0.23 6.97
N MET A 34 -10.11 0.90 6.88
CA MET A 34 -10.44 2.09 7.66
C MET A 34 -10.24 1.91 9.17
N ASP A 35 -10.60 0.73 9.70
CA ASP A 35 -10.48 0.41 11.12
C ASP A 35 -9.14 -0.23 11.50
N ASP A 36 -8.40 -0.78 10.52
CA ASP A 36 -7.18 -1.55 10.77
C ASP A 36 -5.91 -0.71 10.60
N LEU A 37 -5.91 0.28 9.70
CA LEU A 37 -4.76 1.14 9.45
C LEU A 37 -4.71 2.36 10.39
N GLY A 38 -3.50 2.72 10.79
CA GLY A 38 -3.19 3.96 11.49
C GLY A 38 -2.97 5.13 10.52
N GLY A 39 -2.80 4.86 9.23
CA GLY A 39 -2.63 5.86 8.18
C GLY A 39 -1.75 5.39 7.03
N VAL A 40 -1.70 6.21 5.98
CA VAL A 40 -0.82 6.03 4.82
C VAL A 40 0.02 7.31 4.66
N THR A 41 1.33 7.15 4.49
CA THR A 41 2.26 8.25 4.23
C THR A 41 2.75 8.19 2.79
N LEU A 42 2.65 9.31 2.07
CA LEU A 42 3.23 9.45 0.74
C LEU A 42 4.62 10.08 0.87
N ILE A 43 5.66 9.35 0.46
CA ILE A 43 7.05 9.76 0.57
C ILE A 43 7.57 10.12 -0.82
N PRO A 44 7.96 11.38 -1.08
CA PRO A 44 8.58 11.76 -2.34
C PRO A 44 9.97 11.13 -2.49
N GLY A 45 10.20 10.48 -3.62
CA GLY A 45 11.49 9.93 -4.02
C GLY A 45 11.84 10.29 -5.47
N THR A 46 12.94 9.72 -5.96
CA THR A 46 13.46 9.96 -7.32
C THR A 46 13.85 8.66 -8.02
N GLY A 47 14.22 8.71 -9.31
CA GLY A 47 14.78 7.54 -10.00
C GLY A 47 13.76 6.47 -10.38
N GLY A 48 12.50 6.86 -10.63
CA GLY A 48 11.46 5.91 -11.04
C GLY A 48 10.98 4.97 -9.92
N ILE A 49 11.32 5.26 -8.67
CA ILE A 49 10.88 4.48 -7.52
C ILE A 49 9.36 4.45 -7.39
N PHE A 50 8.84 3.28 -7.04
CA PHE A 50 7.48 3.08 -6.57
C PHE A 50 7.50 1.86 -5.65
N GLU A 51 7.49 2.11 -4.35
CA GLU A 51 7.55 1.08 -3.32
C GLU A 51 6.45 1.28 -2.28
N VAL A 52 5.85 0.19 -1.83
CA VAL A 52 4.86 0.17 -0.76
C VAL A 52 5.41 -0.73 0.34
N ARG A 53 5.46 -0.21 1.56
CA ARG A 53 5.97 -0.93 2.72
C ARG A 53 5.18 -0.58 3.97
N LEU A 54 5.25 -1.43 4.97
CA LEU A 54 4.85 -1.07 6.32
C LEU A 54 5.90 -0.13 6.93
N ALA A 55 5.47 0.76 7.81
CA ALA A 55 6.37 1.67 8.52
C ALA A 55 7.35 0.95 9.46
N ASP A 56 7.10 -0.32 9.79
CA ASP A 56 8.03 -1.20 10.52
C ASP A 56 9.07 -1.89 9.62
N GLY A 57 9.01 -1.67 8.30
CA GLY A 57 9.99 -2.10 7.32
C GLY A 57 9.57 -3.29 6.44
N ALA A 58 8.41 -3.91 6.67
CA ALA A 58 7.98 -5.02 5.81
C ALA A 58 7.63 -4.52 4.38
N MET A 59 8.33 -5.03 3.37
CA MET A 59 8.09 -4.70 1.97
C MET A 59 6.82 -5.40 1.47
N ILE A 60 5.86 -4.62 0.95
CA ILE A 60 4.61 -5.12 0.36
C ILE A 60 4.74 -5.19 -1.16
N TRP A 61 5.34 -4.15 -1.75
CA TRP A 61 5.47 -4.01 -3.19
C TRP A 61 6.72 -3.22 -3.56
N SER A 62 7.46 -3.67 -4.57
CA SER A 62 8.50 -2.87 -5.22
C SER A 62 8.38 -2.97 -6.73
N ARG A 63 8.19 -1.83 -7.38
CA ARG A 63 8.19 -1.74 -8.85
C ARG A 63 9.49 -2.26 -9.46
N LYS A 64 10.62 -2.14 -8.75
CA LYS A 64 11.91 -2.66 -9.22
C LYS A 64 11.93 -4.19 -9.28
N GLN A 65 11.25 -4.85 -8.34
CA GLN A 65 11.18 -6.31 -8.27
C GLN A 65 10.14 -6.86 -9.25
N GLU A 66 8.98 -6.21 -9.33
CA GLU A 66 7.83 -6.67 -10.12
C GLU A 66 7.89 -6.21 -11.59
N GLY A 67 8.68 -5.19 -11.90
CA GLY A 67 8.78 -4.60 -13.25
C GLY A 67 7.54 -3.83 -13.72
N ARG A 68 6.48 -3.78 -12.90
CA ARG A 68 5.18 -3.16 -13.22
C ARG A 68 4.60 -2.36 -12.04
N TYR A 69 3.51 -1.65 -12.32
CA TYR A 69 2.68 -1.07 -11.28
C TYR A 69 1.81 -2.17 -10.62
N PRO A 70 1.53 -2.06 -9.31
CA PRO A 70 0.58 -2.97 -8.69
C PRO A 70 -0.81 -2.70 -9.24
N ASP A 71 -1.61 -3.75 -9.29
CA ASP A 71 -3.06 -3.61 -9.43
C ASP A 71 -3.66 -3.33 -8.03
N PRO A 72 -4.68 -2.48 -7.87
CA PRO A 72 -5.27 -2.21 -6.55
C PRO A 72 -5.73 -3.47 -5.83
N LYS A 73 -6.24 -4.46 -6.56
CA LYS A 73 -6.69 -5.73 -5.96
C LYS A 73 -5.53 -6.48 -5.31
N GLU A 74 -4.45 -6.66 -6.06
CA GLU A 74 -3.23 -7.33 -5.59
C GLU A 74 -2.61 -6.58 -4.40
N LEU A 75 -2.56 -5.25 -4.46
CA LEU A 75 -2.03 -4.46 -3.36
C LEU A 75 -2.86 -4.64 -2.08
N LYS A 76 -4.19 -4.64 -2.19
CA LYS A 76 -5.09 -4.88 -1.05
C LYS A 76 -4.90 -6.27 -0.45
N GLN A 77 -4.76 -7.30 -1.29
CA GLN A 77 -4.49 -8.67 -0.83
C GLN A 77 -3.17 -8.75 -0.05
N ARG A 78 -2.06 -8.26 -0.63
CA ARG A 78 -0.75 -8.29 0.04
C ARG A 78 -0.75 -7.51 1.36
N VAL A 79 -1.46 -6.38 1.41
CA VAL A 79 -1.62 -5.60 2.64
C VAL A 79 -2.40 -6.42 3.69
N ARG A 80 -3.55 -6.99 3.31
CA ARG A 80 -4.36 -7.83 4.21
C ARG A 80 -3.51 -8.94 4.82
N ASP A 81 -2.78 -9.67 4.00
CA ASP A 81 -2.04 -10.85 4.44
C ASP A 81 -1.00 -10.50 5.53
N LEU A 82 -0.56 -9.24 5.59
CA LEU A 82 0.34 -8.74 6.64
C LEU A 82 -0.36 -8.12 7.84
N ILE A 83 -1.43 -7.33 7.63
CA ILE A 83 -2.03 -6.51 8.71
C ILE A 83 -3.30 -7.11 9.32
N ALA A 84 -4.02 -7.93 8.57
CA ALA A 84 -5.33 -8.45 8.94
C ALA A 84 -5.64 -9.75 8.17
N PRO A 85 -4.87 -10.84 8.37
CA PRO A 85 -4.96 -12.05 7.55
C PRO A 85 -6.34 -12.73 7.60
N GLU A 86 -7.11 -12.52 8.67
CA GLU A 86 -8.46 -13.07 8.84
C GLU A 86 -9.56 -12.19 8.20
N LYS A 87 -9.22 -11.04 7.60
CA LYS A 87 -10.20 -10.11 7.03
C LYS A 87 -10.65 -10.55 5.64
N ASP A 88 -11.95 -10.75 5.48
CA ASP A 88 -12.56 -11.00 4.17
C ASP A 88 -12.58 -9.70 3.34
N LEU A 89 -12.00 -9.72 2.13
CA LEU A 89 -11.96 -8.56 1.22
C LEU A 89 -13.11 -8.58 0.19
N GLY A 90 -14.10 -9.45 0.38
CA GLY A 90 -15.23 -9.65 -0.53
C GLY A 90 -14.77 -9.93 -1.97
N HIS A 91 -15.23 -9.11 -2.92
CA HIS A 91 -14.90 -9.23 -4.34
C HIS A 91 -13.40 -9.07 -4.66
N SER A 92 -12.58 -8.59 -3.73
CA SER A 92 -11.13 -8.54 -3.95
C SER A 92 -10.44 -9.88 -3.65
N ASP A 93 -11.13 -10.86 -3.04
CA ASP A 93 -10.58 -12.20 -2.81
C ASP A 93 -10.94 -13.19 -3.93
N GLN A 94 -12.03 -12.92 -4.66
CA GLN A 94 -12.49 -13.78 -5.75
C GLN A 94 -12.09 -13.20 -7.11
N THR A 95 -11.30 -13.98 -7.85
CA THR A 95 -10.94 -13.96 -9.30
C THR A 95 -10.73 -12.60 -9.97
#